data_AF-A0A0C3B2F4-F1
#
_entry.id   AF-A0A0C3B2F4-F1
#
_cell.length_a   1.000
_cell.length_b   1.000
_cell.length_c   1.000
_cell.angle_alpha   90.00
_cell.angle_beta   90.00
_cell.angle_gamma   90.00
#
_symmetry.space_group_name_H-M   'P 1'
#
loop_
_entity.id
_entity.type
_entity.pdbx_description
1 polymer ?
#
loop_
_entity_poly.entity_id
_entity_poly.type
_entity_poly.pdbx_seq_one_letter_code
_entity_poly.pdbx_strand_id
1 'polypeptide(L)'
;MEAPIPVPIDTIIQCIHEATLEQLQNVAGNLIPVELMPSATFIDALSAHEKTKALKACLIIFVLSRSGKVPRQFQLIASLATLAGRDSMITSATGSGKTLCILIPMLLRPNQIFILISPLKRLQAGQVEEFRKWGIKVVAVNEDSTDDPKYWESIRKDTQLYIDRKFAQNIFHVSVDESHTVVAAGMPKEGLPAFRPDYGALDEFRLLLPAKTSFQALSETSNPYVKSIVKKKLSLKSNTLDLKMTINRPNITYATHRLVGGTNNLQNLDFLVPDGYDQPFEKKYLIFADKKANSRDIARHINLRFSKRMQALGIARHYHGGMSTDYLEQTYSSFASKDGKCRIMIATKGASTGIDIADIDTVINFGIFESKDEGI
;
A
#
# COMPACT_ATOMS: atom_id res chain seq x y z
N MET A 1 33.81 32.39 7.95
CA MET A 1 33.33 31.19 8.66
C MET A 1 32.85 30.22 7.61
N GLU A 2 33.58 29.13 7.39
CA GLU A 2 33.12 28.06 6.51
C GLU A 2 31.83 27.48 7.10
N ALA A 3 30.81 27.30 6.26
CA ALA A 3 29.59 26.64 6.67
C ALA A 3 29.94 25.21 7.14
N PRO A 4 29.39 24.73 8.26
CA PRO A 4 29.70 23.39 8.74
C PRO A 4 29.35 22.34 7.68
N ILE A 5 30.27 21.40 7.47
CA ILE A 5 30.09 20.29 6.53
C ILE A 5 28.83 19.51 6.96
N PRO A 6 27.88 19.22 6.04
CA PRO A 6 26.68 18.48 6.39
C PRO A 6 27.04 17.10 6.93
N VAL A 7 26.54 16.76 8.13
CA VAL A 7 26.71 15.43 8.71
C VAL A 7 25.97 14.40 7.83
N PRO A 8 26.60 13.28 7.44
CA PRO A 8 25.93 12.25 6.65
C PRO A 8 24.67 11.71 7.34
N ILE A 9 23.62 11.46 6.56
CA ILE A 9 22.32 11.03 7.09
C ILE A 9 22.43 9.72 7.89
N ASP A 10 23.26 8.78 7.43
CA ASP A 10 23.47 7.50 8.11
C ASP A 10 24.10 7.69 9.50
N THR A 11 25.00 8.67 9.65
CA THR A 11 25.58 9.04 10.94
C THR A 11 24.52 9.61 11.87
N ILE A 12 23.62 10.46 11.37
CA ILE A 12 22.50 11.00 12.16
C ILE A 12 21.59 9.86 12.65
N ILE A 13 21.23 8.93 11.76
CA ILE A 13 20.39 7.78 12.10
C ILE A 13 21.08 6.90 13.15
N GLN A 14 22.38 6.64 13.01
CA GLN A 14 23.16 5.89 14.00
C GLN A 14 23.16 6.59 15.37
N CYS A 15 23.38 7.91 15.41
CA CYS A 15 23.29 8.66 16.66
C CYS A 15 21.91 8.55 17.31
N ILE A 16 20.82 8.60 16.53
CA ILE A 16 19.46 8.40 17.05
C ILE A 16 19.30 6.98 17.63
N HIS A 17 19.89 5.96 16.98
CA HIS A 17 19.85 4.59 17.50
C HIS A 17 20.60 4.41 18.83
N GLU A 18 21.68 5.14 19.04
CA GLU A 18 22.53 5.04 20.23
C GLU A 18 22.07 5.96 21.37
N ALA A 19 21.27 6.99 21.06
CA ALA A 19 20.82 8.00 22.02
C ALA A 19 19.97 7.43 23.18
N THR A 20 20.18 8.02 24.36
CA THR A 20 19.39 7.78 25.57
C THR A 20 17.99 8.42 25.48
N LEU A 21 17.07 8.01 26.35
CA LEU A 21 15.73 8.60 26.39
C LEU A 21 15.76 10.12 26.59
N GLU A 22 16.61 10.61 27.51
CA GLU A 22 16.77 12.03 27.80
C GLU A 22 17.29 12.80 26.59
N GLN A 23 18.32 12.28 25.91
CA GLN A 23 18.85 12.87 24.68
C GLN A 23 17.78 12.93 23.59
N LEU A 24 17.00 11.85 23.41
CA LEU A 24 15.92 11.80 22.42
C LEU A 24 14.82 12.82 22.73
N GLN A 25 14.44 12.97 24.00
CA GLN A 25 13.44 13.95 24.43
C GLN A 25 13.92 15.38 24.15
N ASN A 26 15.17 15.69 24.50
CA ASN A 26 15.76 17.00 24.24
C ASN A 26 15.83 17.30 22.73
N VAL A 27 16.34 16.36 21.92
CA VAL A 27 16.45 16.56 20.48
C VAL A 27 15.08 16.68 19.82
N ALA A 28 14.13 15.80 20.16
CA ALA A 28 12.77 15.86 19.61
C ALA A 28 12.06 17.16 19.99
N GLY A 29 12.18 17.62 21.23
CA GLY A 29 11.55 18.86 21.70
C GLY A 29 12.11 20.13 21.05
N ASN A 30 13.38 20.10 20.60
CA ASN A 30 14.01 21.23 19.92
C ASN A 30 13.82 21.19 18.39
N LEU A 31 13.80 19.99 17.80
CA LEU A 31 13.84 19.82 16.34
C LEU A 31 12.44 19.65 15.71
N ILE A 32 11.53 18.96 16.38
CA ILE A 32 10.23 18.60 15.82
C ILE A 32 9.18 19.60 16.33
N PRO A 33 8.46 20.30 15.44
CA PRO A 33 7.33 21.13 15.84
C PRO A 33 6.30 20.35 16.66
N VAL A 34 5.84 20.94 17.76
CA VAL A 34 4.98 20.28 18.76
C VAL A 34 3.66 19.80 18.14
N GLU A 35 3.13 20.53 17.17
CA GLU A 35 1.90 20.21 16.44
C GLU A 35 2.00 18.95 15.57
N LEU A 36 3.22 18.54 15.21
CA LEU A 36 3.45 17.32 14.45
C LEU A 36 3.53 16.10 15.37
N MET A 37 4.05 16.29 16.58
CA MET A 37 4.28 15.20 17.53
C MET A 37 2.99 14.46 17.90
N PRO A 38 3.05 13.14 18.16
CA PRO A 38 1.96 12.43 18.82
C PRO A 38 1.57 13.12 20.13
N SER A 39 0.29 13.00 20.52
CA SER A 39 -0.22 13.67 21.71
C SER A 39 0.64 13.40 22.94
N ALA A 40 0.90 14.45 23.75
CA ALA A 40 1.68 14.32 24.99
C ALA A 40 1.10 13.23 25.90
N THR A 41 -0.23 13.18 26.05
CA THR A 41 -0.94 12.14 26.80
C THR A 41 -0.60 10.73 26.31
N PHE A 42 -0.51 10.52 25.00
CA PHE A 42 -0.10 9.22 24.45
C PHE A 42 1.36 8.91 24.78
N ILE A 43 2.27 9.84 24.53
CA ILE A 43 3.70 9.64 24.78
C ILE A 43 3.93 9.37 26.27
N ASP A 44 3.30 10.14 27.17
CA ASP A 44 3.48 10.04 28.62
C ASP A 44 2.99 8.71 29.19
N ALA A 45 1.95 8.12 28.60
CA ALA A 45 1.41 6.82 28.98
C ALA A 45 2.31 5.63 28.61
N LEU A 46 3.30 5.82 27.73
CA LEU A 46 4.23 4.76 27.35
C LEU A 46 5.26 4.47 28.45
N SER A 47 5.70 3.22 28.56
CA SER A 47 6.86 2.87 29.39
C SER A 47 8.14 3.57 28.88
N ALA A 48 9.18 3.70 29.72
CA ALA A 48 10.45 4.31 29.30
C ALA A 48 11.06 3.64 28.04
N HIS A 49 10.94 2.31 27.94
CA HIS A 49 11.41 1.56 26.78
C HIS A 49 10.59 1.83 25.51
N GLU A 50 9.27 1.94 25.63
CA GLU A 50 8.38 2.29 24.52
C GLU A 50 8.54 3.75 24.09
N LYS A 51 8.67 4.69 25.05
CA LYS A 51 9.00 6.09 24.79
C LYS A 51 10.27 6.22 23.96
N THR A 52 11.32 5.49 24.35
CA THR A 52 12.59 5.48 23.61
C THR A 52 12.39 5.05 22.15
N LYS A 53 11.66 3.95 21.91
CA LYS A 53 11.36 3.48 20.54
C LYS A 53 10.49 4.48 19.77
N ALA A 54 9.47 5.05 20.41
CA ALA A 54 8.56 6.00 19.79
C ALA A 54 9.28 7.29 19.38
N LEU A 55 10.15 7.83 20.23
CA LEU A 55 10.93 9.02 19.92
C LEU A 55 11.99 8.76 18.83
N LYS A 56 12.65 7.59 18.85
CA LYS A 56 13.52 7.17 17.74
C LYS A 56 12.74 7.11 16.42
N ALA A 57 11.55 6.51 16.41
CA ALA A 57 10.70 6.48 15.24
C ALA A 57 10.33 7.90 14.76
N CYS A 58 9.95 8.80 15.67
CA CYS A 58 9.60 10.18 15.31
C CYS A 58 10.78 10.90 14.66
N LEU A 59 11.97 10.85 15.26
CA LEU A 59 13.17 11.51 14.75
C LEU A 59 13.64 10.91 13.42
N ILE A 60 13.70 9.58 13.30
CA ILE A 60 14.10 8.91 12.06
C ILE A 60 13.15 9.27 10.92
N ILE A 61 11.84 9.22 11.15
CA ILE A 61 10.86 9.56 10.12
C ILE A 61 10.90 11.05 9.77
N PHE A 62 11.11 11.92 10.76
CA PHE A 62 11.29 13.35 10.54
C PHE A 62 12.47 13.65 9.62
N VAL A 63 13.63 13.06 9.92
CA VAL A 63 14.87 13.23 9.15
C VAL A 63 14.75 12.64 7.74
N LEU A 64 14.27 11.39 7.62
CA LEU A 64 14.24 10.68 6.34
C LEU A 64 13.14 11.16 5.39
N SER A 65 12.00 11.64 5.92
CA SER A 65 10.86 12.02 5.06
C SER A 65 11.12 13.26 4.20
N ARG A 66 12.12 14.09 4.53
CA ARG A 66 12.46 15.41 3.94
C ARG A 66 11.34 16.46 3.99
N SER A 67 10.08 16.05 4.13
CA SER A 67 8.91 16.89 4.36
C SER A 67 8.65 17.18 5.84
N GLY A 68 9.52 16.71 6.75
CA GLY A 68 9.36 16.91 8.19
C GLY A 68 8.16 16.18 8.81
N LYS A 69 7.74 15.04 8.25
CA LYS A 69 6.61 14.27 8.78
C LYS A 69 7.06 13.47 10.00
N VAL A 70 6.13 13.16 10.91
CA VAL A 70 6.33 12.18 11.99
C VAL A 70 5.22 11.14 12.01
N PRO A 71 5.43 9.99 12.66
CA PRO A 71 4.42 8.94 12.76
C PRO A 71 3.17 9.41 13.49
N ARG A 72 2.01 9.06 12.94
CA ARG A 72 0.73 9.16 13.63
C ARG A 72 0.69 8.16 14.79
N GLN A 73 -0.11 8.47 15.80
CA GLN A 73 -0.23 7.64 17.01
C GLN A 73 -0.51 6.16 16.72
N PHE A 74 -1.45 5.84 15.81
CA PHE A 74 -1.75 4.44 15.49
C PHE A 74 -0.57 3.70 14.84
N GLN A 75 0.28 4.40 14.08
CA GLN A 75 1.48 3.83 13.46
C GLN A 75 2.50 3.46 14.52
N LEU A 76 2.65 4.30 15.56
CA LEU A 76 3.50 4.00 16.71
C LEU A 76 2.96 2.82 17.50
N ILE A 77 1.65 2.77 17.80
CA ILE A 77 1.05 1.64 18.53
C ILE A 77 1.27 0.33 17.78
N ALA A 78 1.01 0.31 16.47
CA ALA A 78 1.27 -0.86 15.62
C ALA A 78 2.74 -1.27 15.63
N SER A 79 3.65 -0.31 15.49
CA SER A 79 5.09 -0.56 15.42
C SER A 79 5.64 -1.08 16.75
N LEU A 80 5.19 -0.51 17.88
CA LEU A 80 5.56 -0.95 19.21
C LEU A 80 5.11 -2.40 19.47
N ALA A 81 3.91 -2.78 19.00
CA ALA A 81 3.45 -4.17 19.07
C ALA A 81 4.37 -5.10 18.28
N THR A 82 4.72 -4.76 17.04
CA THR A 82 5.68 -5.53 16.23
C THR A 82 7.03 -5.67 16.94
N LEU A 83 7.58 -4.57 17.46
CA LEU A 83 8.86 -4.55 18.18
C LEU A 83 8.85 -5.29 19.53
N ALA A 84 7.66 -5.59 20.06
CA ALA A 84 7.44 -6.40 21.25
C ALA A 84 7.14 -7.87 20.91
N GLY A 85 7.16 -8.27 19.63
CA GLY A 85 6.81 -9.64 19.21
C GLY A 85 5.32 -9.96 19.35
N ARG A 86 4.46 -8.93 19.38
CA ARG A 86 3.01 -9.08 19.49
C ARG A 86 2.35 -9.05 18.11
N ASP A 87 1.45 -9.99 17.87
CA ASP A 87 0.64 -10.01 16.65
C ASP A 87 -0.28 -8.80 16.56
N SER A 88 -0.58 -8.33 15.35
CA SER A 88 -1.51 -7.22 15.13
C SER A 88 -2.42 -7.42 13.93
N MET A 89 -3.62 -6.86 14.03
CA MET A 89 -4.61 -6.73 12.97
C MET A 89 -4.96 -5.24 12.85
N ILE A 90 -4.66 -4.64 11.71
CA ILE A 90 -4.79 -3.20 11.48
C ILE A 90 -5.80 -2.98 10.36
N THR A 91 -6.92 -2.34 10.70
CA THR A 91 -7.96 -1.94 9.76
C THR A 91 -7.95 -0.44 9.56
N SER A 92 -7.61 0.03 8.36
CA SER A 92 -7.64 1.45 8.01
C SER A 92 -7.74 1.64 6.50
N ALA A 93 -8.36 2.73 6.04
CA ALA A 93 -8.53 3.04 4.61
C ALA A 93 -7.20 3.14 3.85
N THR A 94 -7.24 3.07 2.51
CA THR A 94 -6.07 3.39 1.66
C THR A 94 -5.57 4.80 1.96
N GLY A 95 -4.27 5.04 1.84
CA GLY A 95 -3.70 6.37 2.11
C GLY A 95 -3.70 6.79 3.58
N SER A 96 -4.17 5.96 4.52
CA SER A 96 -4.09 6.24 5.96
C SER A 96 -2.64 6.24 6.49
N GLY A 97 -1.70 5.69 5.70
CA GLY A 97 -0.30 5.53 6.05
C GLY A 97 0.04 4.17 6.65
N LYS A 98 -0.66 3.09 6.24
CA LYS A 98 -0.37 1.70 6.65
C LYS A 98 1.10 1.30 6.42
N THR A 99 1.71 1.78 5.33
CA THR A 99 3.12 1.51 4.99
C THR A 99 4.08 1.88 6.12
N LEU A 100 3.82 2.96 6.85
CA LEU A 100 4.68 3.34 7.99
C LEU A 100 4.61 2.34 9.16
N CYS A 101 3.50 1.62 9.35
CA CYS A 101 3.42 0.54 10.34
C CYS A 101 4.39 -0.62 10.04
N ILE A 102 4.76 -0.78 8.76
CA ILE A 102 5.71 -1.80 8.27
C ILE A 102 7.13 -1.25 8.31
N LEU A 103 7.33 0.00 7.85
CA LEU A 103 8.65 0.63 7.74
C LEU A 103 9.29 0.92 9.11
N ILE A 104 8.53 1.45 10.07
CA ILE A 104 9.08 1.89 11.36
C ILE A 104 9.79 0.73 12.10
N PRO A 105 9.21 -0.48 12.23
CA PRO A 105 9.93 -1.61 12.81
C PRO A 105 11.22 -1.98 12.07
N MET A 106 11.24 -1.93 10.74
CA MET A 106 12.42 -2.22 9.92
C MET A 106 13.54 -1.20 10.18
N LEU A 107 13.17 0.09 10.20
CA LEU A 107 14.10 1.18 10.50
C LEU A 107 14.65 1.10 11.93
N LEU A 108 13.84 0.68 12.90
CA LEU A 108 14.27 0.52 14.29
C LEU A 108 15.07 -0.77 14.56
N ARG A 109 15.03 -1.74 13.64
CA ARG A 109 15.72 -3.03 13.72
C ARG A 109 16.39 -3.39 12.37
N PRO A 110 17.35 -2.58 11.89
CA PRO A 110 17.95 -2.75 10.56
C PRO A 110 18.67 -4.10 10.37
N ASN A 111 19.05 -4.76 11.46
CA ASN A 111 19.74 -6.06 11.46
C ASN A 111 18.79 -7.26 11.60
N GLN A 112 17.48 -7.08 11.43
CA GLN A 112 16.49 -8.16 11.50
C GLN A 112 15.86 -8.42 10.13
N ILE A 113 15.40 -9.65 9.90
CA ILE A 113 14.77 -10.05 8.65
C ILE A 113 13.25 -9.89 8.78
N PHE A 114 12.65 -9.19 7.82
CA PHE A 114 11.21 -8.97 7.73
C PHE A 114 10.69 -9.55 6.43
N ILE A 115 9.51 -10.16 6.47
CA ILE A 115 8.80 -10.62 5.27
C ILE A 115 7.53 -9.79 5.10
N LEU A 116 7.32 -9.29 3.87
CA LEU A 116 6.09 -8.63 3.46
C LEU A 116 5.41 -9.47 2.38
N ILE A 117 4.24 -10.03 2.70
CA ILE A 117 3.40 -10.76 1.76
C ILE A 117 2.47 -9.75 1.08
N SER A 118 2.58 -9.66 -0.24
CA SER A 118 1.83 -8.72 -1.08
C SER A 118 1.18 -9.44 -2.26
N PRO A 119 -0.08 -9.12 -2.61
CA PRO A 119 -0.81 -9.89 -3.61
C PRO A 119 -0.35 -9.65 -5.04
N LEU A 120 0.21 -8.48 -5.37
CA LEU A 120 0.45 -8.13 -6.77
C LEU A 120 1.90 -7.79 -7.00
N LYS A 121 2.49 -8.29 -8.08
CA LYS A 121 3.84 -7.92 -8.53
C LYS A 121 4.01 -6.41 -8.63
N ARG A 122 3.00 -5.72 -9.15
CA ARG A 122 3.02 -4.25 -9.24
C ARG A 122 3.10 -3.59 -7.87
N LEU A 123 2.34 -4.11 -6.90
CA LEU A 123 2.37 -3.62 -5.53
C LEU A 123 3.76 -3.88 -4.91
N GLN A 124 4.32 -5.07 -5.13
CA GLN A 124 5.69 -5.39 -4.71
C GLN A 124 6.72 -4.42 -5.31
N ALA A 125 6.62 -4.11 -6.62
CA ALA A 125 7.53 -3.16 -7.27
C ALA A 125 7.46 -1.76 -6.63
N GLY A 126 6.24 -1.26 -6.38
CA GLY A 126 6.05 0.01 -5.67
C GLY A 126 6.57 -0.01 -4.24
N GLN A 127 6.36 -1.11 -3.51
CA GLN A 127 6.89 -1.29 -2.15
C GLN A 127 8.43 -1.35 -2.14
N VAL A 128 9.06 -2.02 -3.10
CA VAL A 128 10.53 -2.05 -3.24
C VAL A 128 11.08 -0.64 -3.49
N GLU A 129 10.47 0.10 -4.41
CA GLU A 129 10.88 1.48 -4.70
C GLU A 129 10.74 2.35 -3.46
N GLU A 130 9.60 2.26 -2.76
CA GLU A 130 9.35 3.01 -1.53
C GLU A 130 10.37 2.65 -0.45
N PHE A 131 10.60 1.37 -0.17
CA PHE A 131 11.48 0.93 0.91
C PHE A 131 12.93 1.37 0.66
N ARG A 132 13.38 1.36 -0.60
CA ARG A 132 14.69 1.89 -0.99
C ARG A 132 14.82 3.39 -0.72
N LYS A 133 13.75 4.19 -0.90
CA LYS A 133 13.75 5.62 -0.53
C LYS A 133 14.00 5.85 0.96
N TRP A 134 13.59 4.90 1.80
CA TRP A 134 13.85 4.90 3.25
C TRP A 134 15.19 4.28 3.64
N GLY A 135 16.06 3.93 2.67
CA GLY A 135 17.35 3.31 2.93
C GLY A 135 17.26 1.83 3.34
N ILE A 136 16.10 1.19 3.16
CA ILE A 136 15.91 -0.21 3.51
C ILE A 136 16.41 -1.10 2.38
N LYS A 137 17.27 -2.06 2.73
CA LYS A 137 17.69 -3.14 1.84
C LYS A 137 16.53 -4.10 1.64
N VAL A 138 16.07 -4.22 0.39
CA VAL A 138 14.86 -4.99 0.05
C VAL A 138 15.04 -5.71 -1.29
N VAL A 139 14.47 -6.91 -1.37
CA VAL A 139 14.36 -7.73 -2.57
C VAL A 139 12.92 -8.21 -2.70
N ALA A 140 12.37 -8.16 -3.92
CA ALA A 140 11.09 -8.80 -4.24
C ALA A 140 11.36 -10.23 -4.72
N VAL A 141 10.57 -11.18 -4.21
CA VAL A 141 10.59 -12.59 -4.64
C VAL A 141 9.21 -12.97 -5.14
N ASN A 142 9.12 -13.42 -6.39
CA ASN A 142 7.89 -13.79 -7.09
C ASN A 142 8.20 -14.72 -8.28
N GLU A 143 7.22 -15.01 -9.14
CA GLU A 143 7.39 -15.89 -10.31
C GLU A 143 8.42 -15.41 -11.35
N ASP A 144 8.86 -14.14 -11.30
CA ASP A 144 9.95 -13.64 -12.15
C ASP A 144 11.34 -13.88 -11.53
N SER A 145 11.40 -14.36 -10.28
CA SER A 145 12.65 -14.71 -9.59
C SER A 145 13.16 -16.06 -10.08
N THR A 146 14.44 -16.11 -10.46
CA THR A 146 15.06 -17.33 -10.99
C THR A 146 15.78 -18.12 -9.91
N ASP A 147 15.90 -19.44 -10.09
CA ASP A 147 16.75 -20.31 -9.26
C ASP A 147 18.25 -20.22 -9.60
N ASP A 148 18.67 -19.28 -10.46
CA ASP A 148 20.08 -19.08 -10.81
C ASP A 148 20.90 -18.69 -9.56
N PRO A 149 21.95 -19.46 -9.17
CA PRO A 149 22.83 -19.09 -8.08
C PRO A 149 23.44 -17.69 -8.21
N LYS A 150 23.68 -17.20 -9.43
CA LYS A 150 24.21 -15.84 -9.67
C LYS A 150 23.21 -14.77 -9.30
N TYR A 151 21.92 -15.00 -9.55
CA TYR A 151 20.85 -14.11 -9.13
C TYR A 151 20.84 -13.98 -7.60
N TRP A 152 20.83 -15.10 -6.88
CA TRP A 152 20.85 -15.09 -5.41
C TRP A 152 22.15 -14.54 -4.81
N GLU A 153 23.29 -14.73 -5.48
CA GLU A 153 24.57 -14.12 -5.07
C GLU A 153 24.55 -12.58 -5.24
N SER A 154 23.93 -12.06 -6.31
CA SER A 154 23.72 -10.61 -6.45
C SER A 154 22.83 -10.05 -5.34
N ILE A 155 21.72 -10.72 -5.03
CA ILE A 155 20.84 -10.35 -3.91
C ILE A 155 21.62 -10.34 -2.60
N ARG A 156 22.44 -11.36 -2.33
CA ARG A 156 23.27 -11.44 -1.14
C ARG A 156 24.23 -10.25 -1.05
N LYS A 157 24.85 -9.83 -2.15
CA LYS A 157 25.76 -8.67 -2.17
C LYS A 157 25.01 -7.37 -1.89
N ASP A 158 23.86 -7.18 -2.51
CA ASP A 158 23.09 -5.93 -2.41
C ASP A 158 22.38 -5.80 -1.05
N THR A 159 21.82 -6.90 -0.54
CA THR A 159 20.97 -6.91 0.66
C THR A 159 21.69 -7.38 1.92
N GLN A 160 22.84 -8.05 1.79
CA GLN A 160 23.50 -8.82 2.86
C GLN A 160 22.59 -9.91 3.46
N LEU A 161 21.59 -10.37 2.69
CA LEU A 161 20.68 -11.43 3.10
C LEU A 161 21.27 -12.81 2.78
N TYR A 162 21.31 -13.68 3.78
CA TYR A 162 21.82 -15.05 3.65
C TYR A 162 20.63 -16.01 3.72
N ILE A 163 20.23 -16.54 2.56
CA ILE A 163 19.17 -17.56 2.48
C ILE A 163 19.81 -18.93 2.60
N ASP A 164 19.96 -19.40 3.84
CA ASP A 164 20.46 -20.72 4.18
C ASP A 164 19.40 -21.54 4.96
N ARG A 165 19.78 -22.72 5.46
CA ARG A 165 18.87 -23.56 6.27
C ARG A 165 18.41 -22.91 7.58
N LYS A 166 19.11 -21.86 8.05
CA LYS A 166 18.78 -21.09 9.26
C LYS A 166 18.03 -19.80 8.94
N PHE A 167 17.86 -19.42 7.68
CA PHE A 167 17.14 -18.22 7.26
C PHE A 167 15.79 -18.08 7.95
N ALA A 168 14.99 -19.15 7.94
CA ALA A 168 13.67 -19.16 8.57
C ALA A 168 13.73 -18.82 10.07
N GLN A 169 14.78 -19.27 10.77
CA GLN A 169 14.98 -19.03 12.20
C GLN A 169 15.34 -17.58 12.55
N ASN A 170 15.78 -16.82 11.55
CA ASN A 170 16.18 -15.42 11.67
C ASN A 170 15.09 -14.43 11.25
N ILE A 171 13.93 -14.92 10.77
CA ILE A 171 12.77 -14.07 10.47
C ILE A 171 12.22 -13.49 11.78
N PHE A 172 12.19 -12.18 11.87
CA PHE A 172 11.73 -11.43 13.03
C PHE A 172 10.23 -11.18 12.99
N HIS A 173 9.71 -10.81 11.81
CA HIS A 173 8.33 -10.38 11.65
C HIS A 173 7.82 -10.67 10.24
N VAL A 174 6.53 -10.97 10.15
CA VAL A 174 5.79 -11.12 8.89
C VAL A 174 4.65 -10.12 8.86
N SER A 175 4.61 -9.29 7.81
CA SER A 175 3.47 -8.44 7.49
C SER A 175 2.72 -9.01 6.29
N VAL A 176 1.40 -9.06 6.36
CA VAL A 176 0.51 -9.46 5.26
C VAL A 176 -0.31 -8.26 4.86
N ASP A 177 0.09 -7.62 3.76
CA ASP A 177 -0.63 -6.51 3.18
C ASP A 177 -1.81 -7.02 2.35
N GLU A 178 -2.88 -6.24 2.31
CA GLU A 178 -4.17 -6.64 1.77
C GLU A 178 -4.62 -8.02 2.27
N SER A 179 -4.53 -8.22 3.60
CA SER A 179 -4.81 -9.51 4.26
C SER A 179 -6.22 -10.05 4.00
N HIS A 180 -7.16 -9.23 3.54
CA HIS A 180 -8.46 -9.70 3.02
C HIS A 180 -8.33 -10.66 1.81
N THR A 181 -7.18 -10.66 1.13
CA THR A 181 -6.83 -11.60 0.04
C THR A 181 -6.91 -13.05 0.49
N VAL A 182 -6.67 -13.34 1.78
CA VAL A 182 -6.89 -14.67 2.39
C VAL A 182 -8.29 -15.20 2.05
N VAL A 183 -9.32 -14.36 2.15
CA VAL A 183 -10.70 -14.74 1.84
C VAL A 183 -11.02 -14.49 0.36
N ALA A 184 -10.55 -13.38 -0.19
CA ALA A 184 -10.92 -12.97 -1.55
C ALA A 184 -10.35 -13.90 -2.64
N ALA A 185 -9.18 -14.50 -2.40
CA ALA A 185 -8.48 -15.35 -3.37
C ALA A 185 -7.92 -16.64 -2.75
N GLY A 186 -7.66 -16.68 -1.44
CA GLY A 186 -7.09 -17.84 -0.74
C GLY A 186 -8.08 -18.95 -0.40
N MET A 187 -9.38 -18.71 -0.56
CA MET A 187 -10.43 -19.69 -0.26
C MET A 187 -11.22 -20.08 -1.51
N PRO A 188 -11.70 -21.33 -1.60
CA PRO A 188 -12.69 -21.74 -2.59
C PRO A 188 -13.96 -20.88 -2.50
N LYS A 189 -14.58 -20.61 -3.64
CA LYS A 189 -15.84 -19.85 -3.73
C LYS A 189 -16.78 -20.52 -4.72
N GLU A 190 -18.03 -20.78 -4.30
CA GLU A 190 -19.10 -21.28 -5.19
C GLU A 190 -18.73 -22.54 -5.98
N GLY A 191 -18.04 -23.49 -5.33
CA GLY A 191 -17.59 -24.73 -5.96
C GLY A 191 -16.36 -24.59 -6.86
N LEU A 192 -15.82 -23.37 -7.01
CA LEU A 192 -14.55 -23.13 -7.69
C LEU A 192 -13.38 -23.22 -6.70
N PRO A 193 -12.22 -23.75 -7.15
CA PRO A 193 -11.01 -23.75 -6.34
C PRO A 193 -10.57 -22.32 -6.00
N ALA A 194 -9.77 -22.19 -4.94
CA ALA A 194 -9.14 -20.93 -4.59
C ALA A 194 -8.28 -20.43 -5.76
N PHE A 195 -8.41 -19.14 -6.10
CA PHE A 195 -7.59 -18.52 -7.16
C PHE A 195 -6.11 -18.47 -6.76
N ARG A 196 -5.81 -18.31 -5.47
CA ARG A 196 -4.46 -18.22 -4.90
C ARG A 196 -4.38 -19.01 -3.59
N PRO A 197 -4.38 -20.35 -3.65
CA PRO A 197 -4.49 -21.22 -2.48
C PRO A 197 -3.44 -20.93 -1.40
N ASP A 198 -2.24 -20.46 -1.76
CA ASP A 198 -1.17 -20.12 -0.81
C ASP A 198 -1.59 -19.09 0.25
N TYR A 199 -2.48 -18.16 -0.10
CA TYR A 199 -3.05 -17.22 0.86
C TYR A 199 -3.94 -17.91 1.91
N GLY A 200 -4.58 -19.02 1.55
CA GLY A 200 -5.35 -19.86 2.44
C GLY A 200 -4.51 -20.78 3.32
N ALA A 201 -3.20 -20.89 3.06
CA ALA A 201 -2.24 -21.75 3.77
C ALA A 201 -1.21 -20.97 4.61
N LEU A 202 -1.47 -19.69 4.90
CA LEU A 202 -0.54 -18.87 5.70
C LEU A 202 -0.40 -19.34 7.16
N ASP A 203 -1.31 -20.17 7.64
CA ASP A 203 -1.26 -20.86 8.92
C ASP A 203 -0.15 -21.92 8.90
N GLU A 204 -0.03 -22.67 7.80
CA GLU A 204 1.05 -23.63 7.57
C GLU A 204 2.39 -22.92 7.43
N PHE A 205 2.45 -21.81 6.68
CA PHE A 205 3.66 -20.99 6.58
C PHE A 205 4.16 -20.55 7.95
N ARG A 206 3.26 -20.12 8.83
CA ARG A 206 3.62 -19.71 10.20
C ARG A 206 4.26 -20.83 11.02
N LEU A 207 3.90 -22.10 10.79
CA LEU A 207 4.49 -23.26 11.48
C LEU A 207 5.97 -23.46 11.14
N LEU A 208 6.44 -22.93 10.01
CA LEU A 208 7.84 -23.00 9.59
C LEU A 208 8.73 -21.96 10.30
N LEU A 209 8.12 -21.01 11.01
CA LEU A 209 8.81 -19.87 11.62
C LEU A 209 8.97 -20.04 13.14
N PRO A 210 9.96 -19.37 13.76
CA PRO A 210 10.08 -19.34 15.21
C PRO A 210 8.79 -18.89 15.90
N ALA A 211 8.47 -19.46 17.06
CA ALA A 211 7.29 -19.09 17.85
C ALA A 211 7.27 -17.59 18.28
N LYS A 212 8.46 -16.97 18.34
CA LYS A 212 8.66 -15.53 18.62
C LYS A 212 8.32 -14.61 17.45
N THR A 213 8.20 -15.14 16.23
CA THR A 213 7.88 -14.34 15.04
C THR A 213 6.47 -13.80 15.17
N SER A 214 6.34 -12.47 15.10
CA SER A 214 5.04 -11.81 15.14
C SER A 214 4.46 -11.65 13.74
N PHE A 215 3.13 -11.64 13.65
CA PHE A 215 2.40 -11.43 12.41
C PHE A 215 1.58 -10.14 12.47
N GLN A 216 1.64 -9.33 11.42
CA GLN A 216 0.82 -8.14 11.24
C GLN A 216 -0.06 -8.31 10.01
N ALA A 217 -1.38 -8.29 10.20
CA ALA A 217 -2.35 -8.28 9.13
C ALA A 217 -2.80 -6.82 8.88
N LEU A 218 -2.63 -6.33 7.66
CA LEU A 218 -3.10 -5.01 7.25
C LEU A 218 -4.26 -5.16 6.27
N SER A 219 -5.32 -4.39 6.45
CA SER A 219 -6.44 -4.38 5.50
C SER A 219 -7.27 -3.11 5.60
N GLU A 220 -8.04 -2.87 4.56
CA GLU A 220 -9.06 -1.81 4.50
C GLU A 220 -10.42 -2.32 4.94
N THR A 221 -10.66 -3.62 4.80
CA THR A 221 -11.95 -4.22 5.15
C THR A 221 -12.12 -4.31 6.66
N SER A 222 -13.26 -3.83 7.14
CA SER A 222 -13.69 -4.00 8.53
C SER A 222 -14.70 -5.13 8.73
N ASN A 223 -14.98 -5.94 7.70
CA ASN A 223 -15.97 -7.03 7.77
C ASN A 223 -15.55 -8.05 8.87
N PRO A 224 -16.37 -8.26 9.91
CA PRO A 224 -16.05 -9.18 11.02
C PRO A 224 -15.81 -10.63 10.58
N TYR A 225 -16.54 -11.12 9.56
CA TYR A 225 -16.36 -12.46 9.01
C TYR A 225 -14.99 -12.60 8.32
N VAL A 226 -14.63 -11.63 7.47
CA VAL A 226 -13.30 -11.63 6.84
C VAL A 226 -12.20 -11.56 7.89
N LYS A 227 -12.36 -10.69 8.91
CA LYS A 227 -11.41 -10.58 10.01
C LYS A 227 -11.22 -11.89 10.78
N SER A 228 -12.30 -12.62 11.08
CA SER A 228 -12.22 -13.86 11.85
C SER A 228 -11.46 -14.95 11.07
N ILE A 229 -11.69 -15.03 9.76
CA ILE A 229 -10.96 -15.96 8.90
C ILE A 229 -9.48 -15.57 8.80
N VAL A 230 -9.17 -14.30 8.58
CA VAL A 230 -7.78 -13.82 8.51
C VAL A 230 -7.05 -14.12 9.83
N LYS A 231 -7.68 -13.86 10.99
CA LYS A 231 -7.13 -14.21 12.30
C LYS A 231 -6.82 -15.71 12.41
N LYS A 232 -7.74 -16.56 11.96
CA LYS A 232 -7.56 -18.02 11.96
C LYS A 232 -6.44 -18.46 11.03
N LYS A 233 -6.44 -17.97 9.79
CA LYS A 233 -5.49 -18.35 8.74
C LYS A 233 -4.10 -17.74 8.87
N LEU A 234 -3.91 -16.76 9.74
CA LEU A 234 -2.59 -16.32 10.17
C LEU A 234 -2.22 -16.88 11.56
N SER A 235 -3.10 -17.70 12.14
CA SER A 235 -3.04 -18.21 13.52
C SER A 235 -2.70 -17.14 14.56
N LEU A 236 -3.31 -15.94 14.41
CA LEU A 236 -3.04 -14.80 15.28
C LEU A 236 -3.35 -15.13 16.74
N LYS A 237 -2.43 -14.77 17.64
CA LYS A 237 -2.52 -15.10 19.08
C LYS A 237 -3.72 -14.41 19.75
N SER A 238 -4.19 -14.95 20.87
CA SER A 238 -5.32 -14.37 21.63
C SER A 238 -5.05 -12.94 22.12
N ASN A 239 -3.80 -12.61 22.41
CA ASN A 239 -3.38 -11.27 22.80
C ASN A 239 -3.12 -10.34 21.60
N THR A 240 -3.56 -10.65 20.39
CA THR A 240 -3.36 -9.80 19.19
C THR A 240 -3.89 -8.38 19.41
N LEU A 241 -3.11 -7.38 18.99
CA LEU A 241 -3.55 -6.00 18.93
C LEU A 241 -4.53 -5.80 17.76
N ASP A 242 -5.78 -5.42 18.01
CA ASP A 242 -6.76 -5.06 16.96
C ASP A 242 -6.93 -3.54 16.90
N LEU A 243 -6.38 -2.90 15.87
CA LEU A 243 -6.49 -1.46 15.64
C LEU A 243 -7.49 -1.21 14.52
N LYS A 244 -8.55 -0.46 14.81
CA LYS A 244 -9.53 -0.01 13.82
C LYS A 244 -9.50 1.51 13.74
N MET A 245 -9.15 2.04 12.57
CA MET A 245 -9.29 3.44 12.25
C MET A 245 -10.59 3.69 11.49
N THR A 246 -11.00 4.96 11.44
CA THR A 246 -12.07 5.37 10.54
C THR A 246 -11.67 5.09 9.08
N ILE A 247 -12.62 4.54 8.33
CA ILE A 247 -12.51 4.41 6.87
C ILE A 247 -13.18 5.59 6.16
N ASN A 248 -13.80 6.50 6.92
CA ASN A 248 -14.48 7.66 6.37
C ASN A 248 -13.46 8.61 5.71
N ARG A 249 -13.78 9.08 4.51
CA ARG A 249 -13.04 10.13 3.82
C ARG A 249 -13.96 11.34 3.67
N PRO A 250 -13.87 12.34 4.56
CA PRO A 250 -14.79 13.47 4.55
C PRO A 250 -14.71 14.33 3.27
N ASN A 251 -13.61 14.19 2.52
CA ASN A 251 -13.41 14.83 1.21
C ASN A 251 -14.00 14.03 0.03
N ILE A 252 -14.74 12.94 0.27
CA ILE A 252 -15.41 12.15 -0.76
C ILE A 252 -16.93 12.30 -0.63
N THR A 253 -17.57 12.69 -1.73
CA THR A 253 -19.03 12.70 -1.86
C THR A 253 -19.48 11.48 -2.64
N TYR A 254 -20.48 10.76 -2.12
CA TYR A 254 -21.12 9.64 -2.80
C TYR A 254 -22.38 10.11 -3.52
N ALA A 255 -22.53 9.69 -4.77
CA ALA A 255 -23.74 9.93 -5.57
C ALA A 255 -24.08 8.67 -6.37
N THR A 256 -25.38 8.47 -6.64
CA THR A 256 -25.86 7.39 -7.50
C THR A 256 -26.63 7.99 -8.67
N HIS A 257 -26.51 7.36 -9.85
CA HIS A 257 -27.24 7.75 -11.04
C HIS A 257 -27.84 6.51 -11.70
N ARG A 258 -29.13 6.58 -12.02
CA ARG A 258 -29.83 5.47 -12.66
C ARG A 258 -29.44 5.39 -14.13
N LEU A 259 -28.95 4.22 -14.58
CA LEU A 259 -28.63 4.00 -15.99
C LEU A 259 -29.89 3.88 -16.83
N VAL A 260 -29.95 4.63 -17.93
CA VAL A 260 -30.98 4.51 -18.97
C VAL A 260 -30.53 3.46 -19.98
N GLY A 261 -31.30 2.38 -20.15
CA GLY A 261 -30.95 1.31 -21.11
C GLY A 261 -29.76 0.42 -20.68
N GLY A 262 -29.32 0.52 -19.42
CA GLY A 262 -28.25 -0.31 -18.85
C GLY A 262 -26.84 0.09 -19.29
N THR A 263 -25.86 -0.77 -19.00
CA THR A 263 -24.42 -0.50 -19.23
C THR A 263 -24.03 -0.50 -20.71
N ASN A 264 -24.84 -1.08 -21.58
CA ASN A 264 -24.59 -1.05 -23.03
C ASN A 264 -24.89 0.33 -23.64
N ASN A 265 -25.68 1.17 -22.97
CA ASN A 265 -25.95 2.52 -23.43
C ASN A 265 -24.86 3.47 -22.91
N LEU A 266 -23.85 3.71 -23.74
CA LEU A 266 -22.72 4.57 -23.39
C LEU A 266 -23.08 6.06 -23.29
N GLN A 267 -24.28 6.47 -23.74
CA GLN A 267 -24.77 7.85 -23.56
C GLN A 267 -24.91 8.24 -22.09
N ASN A 268 -25.03 7.25 -21.19
CA ASN A 268 -24.99 7.49 -19.74
C ASN A 268 -23.67 8.13 -19.26
N LEU A 269 -22.61 8.16 -20.09
CA LEU A 269 -21.32 8.78 -19.78
C LEU A 269 -21.10 10.12 -20.51
N ASP A 270 -22.08 10.59 -21.28
CA ASP A 270 -21.99 11.80 -22.09
C ASP A 270 -21.78 13.08 -21.27
N PHE A 271 -22.18 13.05 -19.99
CA PHE A 271 -21.99 14.15 -19.07
C PHE A 271 -20.51 14.46 -18.76
N LEU A 272 -19.60 13.50 -19.05
CA LEU A 272 -18.16 13.69 -18.80
C LEU A 272 -17.52 14.65 -19.79
N VAL A 273 -17.96 14.60 -21.05
CA VAL A 273 -17.38 15.36 -22.15
C VAL A 273 -18.51 15.83 -23.07
N PRO A 274 -18.77 17.16 -23.14
CA PRO A 274 -19.69 17.73 -24.12
C PRO A 274 -19.33 17.31 -25.54
N ASP A 275 -20.33 17.20 -26.42
CA ASP A 275 -20.07 16.87 -27.82
C ASP A 275 -19.26 17.98 -28.51
N GLY A 276 -18.24 17.58 -29.26
CA GLY A 276 -17.31 18.50 -29.93
C GLY A 276 -16.34 19.26 -29.00
N TYR A 277 -16.09 18.79 -27.78
CA TYR A 277 -15.19 19.47 -26.83
C TYR A 277 -13.77 19.64 -27.41
N ASP A 278 -13.23 20.87 -27.40
CA ASP A 278 -11.92 21.23 -27.99
C ASP A 278 -11.02 22.07 -27.07
N GLN A 279 -11.30 22.06 -25.77
CA GLN A 279 -10.50 22.75 -24.76
C GLN A 279 -9.57 21.77 -24.02
N PRO A 280 -8.50 22.26 -23.36
CA PRO A 280 -7.69 21.42 -22.49
C PRO A 280 -8.56 20.73 -21.42
N PHE A 281 -8.45 19.40 -21.35
CA PHE A 281 -9.17 18.60 -20.36
C PHE A 281 -8.25 18.36 -19.16
N GLU A 282 -8.54 19.00 -18.02
CA GLU A 282 -7.65 18.97 -16.85
C GLU A 282 -8.05 17.92 -15.81
N LYS A 283 -9.36 17.72 -15.61
CA LYS A 283 -9.90 16.83 -14.58
C LYS A 283 -9.55 15.37 -14.85
N LYS A 284 -9.19 14.64 -13.79
CA LYS A 284 -8.94 13.20 -13.86
C LYS A 284 -10.17 12.40 -13.45
N TYR A 285 -10.59 11.49 -14.33
CA TYR A 285 -11.69 10.55 -14.10
C TYR A 285 -11.16 9.12 -14.12
N LEU A 286 -11.56 8.33 -13.12
CA LEU A 286 -11.34 6.89 -13.09
C LEU A 286 -12.69 6.18 -13.24
N ILE A 287 -12.86 5.46 -14.34
CA ILE A 287 -14.10 4.73 -14.64
C ILE A 287 -13.84 3.24 -14.48
N PHE A 288 -14.60 2.60 -13.62
CA PHE A 288 -14.60 1.16 -13.46
C PHE A 288 -15.63 0.51 -14.37
N ALA A 289 -15.17 -0.39 -15.22
CA ALA A 289 -15.99 -1.22 -16.10
C ALA A 289 -15.97 -2.70 -15.67
N ASP A 290 -17.08 -3.39 -15.89
CA ASP A 290 -17.27 -4.81 -15.57
C ASP A 290 -16.44 -5.74 -16.47
N LYS A 291 -16.34 -5.42 -17.76
CA LYS A 291 -15.74 -6.26 -18.80
C LYS A 291 -14.62 -5.55 -19.56
N LYS A 292 -13.62 -6.33 -20.01
CA LYS A 292 -12.52 -5.83 -20.86
C LYS A 292 -13.05 -5.17 -22.14
N ALA A 293 -13.97 -5.81 -22.84
CA ALA A 293 -14.59 -5.26 -24.05
C ALA A 293 -15.28 -3.92 -23.78
N ASN A 294 -16.10 -3.85 -22.73
CA ASN A 294 -16.81 -2.64 -22.33
C ASN A 294 -15.83 -1.49 -22.03
N SER A 295 -14.72 -1.75 -21.34
CA SER A 295 -13.73 -0.71 -21.04
C SER A 295 -13.14 -0.04 -22.30
N ARG A 296 -12.90 -0.82 -23.36
CA ARG A 296 -12.43 -0.33 -24.66
C ARG A 296 -13.50 0.47 -25.38
N ASP A 297 -14.75 0.02 -25.33
CA ASP A 297 -15.86 0.67 -26.02
C ASP A 297 -16.22 2.00 -25.35
N ILE A 298 -16.18 2.08 -24.01
CA ILE A 298 -16.28 3.33 -23.25
C ILE A 298 -15.16 4.30 -23.65
N ALA A 299 -13.90 3.84 -23.67
CA ALA A 299 -12.78 4.70 -24.06
C ALA A 299 -12.95 5.27 -25.48
N ARG A 300 -13.43 4.46 -26.43
CA ARG A 300 -13.72 4.90 -27.79
C ARG A 300 -14.84 5.94 -27.81
N HIS A 301 -15.97 5.64 -27.16
CA HIS A 301 -17.12 6.53 -27.08
C HIS A 301 -16.74 7.90 -26.53
N ILE A 302 -16.03 7.94 -25.41
CA ILE A 302 -15.56 9.19 -24.79
C ILE A 302 -14.61 9.95 -25.71
N ASN A 303 -13.65 9.26 -26.36
CA ASN A 303 -12.74 9.94 -27.27
C ASN A 303 -13.48 10.59 -28.44
N LEU A 304 -14.51 9.94 -28.99
CA LEU A 304 -15.31 10.47 -30.12
C LEU A 304 -16.08 11.76 -29.79
N ARG A 305 -16.26 12.07 -28.50
CA ARG A 305 -16.88 13.33 -28.03
C ARG A 305 -15.97 14.53 -28.17
N PHE A 306 -14.66 14.32 -28.26
CA PHE A 306 -13.72 15.41 -28.49
C PHE A 306 -13.65 15.80 -29.97
N SER A 307 -13.17 17.01 -30.24
CA SER A 307 -12.87 17.47 -31.60
C SER A 307 -11.92 16.51 -32.34
N LYS A 308 -11.98 16.46 -33.68
CA LYS A 308 -11.08 15.60 -34.49
C LYS A 308 -9.60 15.80 -34.16
N ARG A 309 -9.20 17.03 -33.79
CA ARG A 309 -7.83 17.38 -33.40
C ARG A 309 -7.43 16.71 -32.08
N MET A 310 -8.36 16.58 -31.14
CA MET A 310 -8.08 16.04 -29.81
C MET A 310 -8.28 14.52 -29.70
N GLN A 311 -9.04 13.91 -30.60
CA GLN A 311 -9.30 12.45 -30.61
C GLN A 311 -8.01 11.60 -30.62
N ALA A 312 -6.96 12.06 -31.30
CA ALA A 312 -5.68 11.35 -31.39
C ALA A 312 -4.77 11.54 -30.15
N LEU A 313 -5.15 12.41 -29.19
CA LEU A 313 -4.30 12.71 -28.02
C LEU A 313 -4.33 11.62 -26.96
N GLY A 314 -5.27 10.67 -27.03
CA GLY A 314 -5.42 9.59 -26.06
C GLY A 314 -5.85 10.09 -24.68
N ILE A 315 -6.81 11.05 -24.64
CA ILE A 315 -7.35 11.62 -23.41
C ILE A 315 -8.07 10.56 -22.59
N ALA A 316 -8.87 9.70 -23.25
CA ALA A 316 -9.49 8.53 -22.63
C ALA A 316 -8.78 7.23 -23.02
N ARG A 317 -8.37 6.41 -22.05
CA ARG A 317 -7.67 5.13 -22.29
C ARG A 317 -8.26 4.01 -21.43
N HIS A 318 -8.42 2.83 -22.01
CA HIS A 318 -8.81 1.62 -21.27
C HIS A 318 -7.59 1.01 -20.59
N TYR A 319 -7.80 0.29 -19.49
CA TYR A 319 -6.74 -0.27 -18.64
C TYR A 319 -7.17 -1.64 -18.07
N HIS A 320 -6.71 -2.74 -18.67
CA HIS A 320 -7.06 -4.09 -18.23
C HIS A 320 -5.98 -5.13 -18.54
N GLY A 321 -5.99 -6.27 -17.84
CA GLY A 321 -5.05 -7.38 -18.03
C GLY A 321 -5.22 -8.17 -19.33
N GLY A 322 -5.60 -7.52 -20.43
CA GLY A 322 -5.50 -8.07 -21.79
C GLY A 322 -4.65 -7.18 -22.70
N MET A 323 -4.07 -6.12 -22.14
CA MET A 323 -3.18 -5.20 -22.84
C MET A 323 -1.73 -5.60 -22.63
N SER A 324 -0.84 -5.17 -23.53
CA SER A 324 0.60 -5.34 -23.35
C SER A 324 1.11 -4.56 -22.14
N THR A 325 2.23 -5.02 -21.57
CA THR A 325 2.92 -4.35 -20.47
C THR A 325 3.23 -2.89 -20.80
N ASP A 326 3.80 -2.64 -21.99
CA ASP A 326 4.13 -1.29 -22.45
C ASP A 326 2.91 -0.37 -22.51
N TYR A 327 1.77 -0.88 -22.98
CA TYR A 327 0.54 -0.10 -23.03
C TYR A 327 0.05 0.25 -21.63
N LEU A 328 0.07 -0.70 -20.70
CA LEU A 328 -0.34 -0.48 -19.31
C LEU A 328 0.58 0.53 -18.63
N GLU A 329 1.89 0.40 -18.80
CA GLU A 329 2.87 1.33 -18.25
C GLU A 329 2.68 2.75 -18.80
N GLN A 330 2.58 2.90 -20.13
CA GLN A 330 2.34 4.21 -20.75
C GLN A 330 1.00 4.83 -20.33
N THR A 331 -0.06 4.02 -20.22
CA THR A 331 -1.38 4.50 -19.81
C THR A 331 -1.33 5.00 -18.37
N TYR A 332 -0.74 4.21 -17.47
CA TYR A 332 -0.62 4.58 -16.07
C TYR A 332 0.26 5.81 -15.89
N SER A 333 1.46 5.85 -16.48
CA SER A 333 2.36 7.00 -16.36
C SER A 333 1.73 8.27 -16.90
N SER A 334 0.99 8.18 -18.01
CA SER A 334 0.23 9.30 -18.57
C SER A 334 -0.93 9.73 -17.67
N PHE A 335 -1.64 8.81 -17.02
CA PHE A 335 -2.76 9.16 -16.13
C PHE A 335 -2.29 9.66 -14.75
N ALA A 336 -1.20 9.09 -14.23
CA ALA A 336 -0.61 9.47 -12.94
C ALA A 336 0.05 10.85 -13.03
N SER A 337 0.74 11.17 -14.13
CA SER A 337 1.41 12.46 -14.32
C SER A 337 0.45 13.65 -14.31
N LYS A 338 0.90 14.78 -13.74
CA LYS A 338 0.17 16.05 -13.79
C LYS A 338 0.06 16.57 -15.23
N ASP A 339 1.12 16.41 -16.02
CA ASP A 339 1.21 16.88 -17.41
C ASP A 339 0.90 15.77 -18.44
N GLY A 340 0.50 14.60 -17.97
CA GLY A 340 0.17 13.49 -18.84
C GLY A 340 -1.14 13.70 -19.61
N LYS A 341 -1.19 13.16 -20.83
CA LYS A 341 -2.32 13.35 -21.75
C LYS A 341 -3.56 12.56 -21.35
N CYS A 342 -3.39 11.41 -20.70
CA CYS A 342 -4.50 10.57 -20.26
C CYS A 342 -5.17 11.22 -19.05
N ARG A 343 -6.45 11.55 -19.19
CA ARG A 343 -7.25 12.20 -18.15
C ARG A 343 -8.47 11.39 -17.75
N ILE A 344 -8.85 10.40 -18.58
CA ILE A 344 -9.95 9.49 -18.29
C ILE A 344 -9.41 8.07 -18.43
N MET A 345 -9.23 7.38 -17.32
CA MET A 345 -8.78 5.98 -17.32
C MET A 345 -9.96 5.05 -17.07
N ILE A 346 -10.19 4.11 -17.98
CA ILE A 346 -11.27 3.13 -17.88
C ILE A 346 -10.69 1.77 -17.49
N ALA A 347 -10.76 1.41 -16.21
CA ALA A 347 -10.14 0.22 -15.66
C ALA A 347 -11.15 -0.91 -15.39
N THR A 348 -10.71 -2.16 -15.49
CA THR A 348 -11.44 -3.27 -14.85
C THR A 348 -10.96 -3.45 -13.40
N LYS A 349 -11.81 -4.00 -12.53
CA LYS A 349 -11.50 -4.18 -11.09
C LYS A 349 -10.10 -4.75 -10.83
N GLY A 350 -9.76 -5.87 -11.48
CA GLY A 350 -8.47 -6.55 -11.29
C GLY A 350 -7.24 -5.77 -11.76
N ALA A 351 -7.42 -4.75 -12.61
CA ALA A 351 -6.32 -3.91 -13.09
C ALA A 351 -6.04 -2.71 -12.18
N SER A 352 -6.94 -2.41 -11.24
CA SER A 352 -6.87 -1.20 -10.40
C SER A 352 -6.31 -1.38 -9.02
N THR A 353 -6.18 -2.62 -8.56
CA THR A 353 -5.59 -2.93 -7.26
C THR A 353 -4.13 -2.47 -7.25
N GLY A 354 -3.76 -1.66 -6.27
CA GLY A 354 -2.42 -1.06 -6.16
C GLY A 354 -2.21 0.20 -7.00
N ILE A 355 -3.26 0.83 -7.54
CA ILE A 355 -3.17 2.17 -8.12
C ILE A 355 -3.14 3.20 -7.00
N ASP A 356 -2.01 3.90 -6.86
CA ASP A 356 -1.87 5.10 -6.03
C ASP A 356 -1.67 6.31 -6.96
N ILE A 357 -2.73 7.09 -7.15
CA ILE A 357 -2.75 8.28 -8.03
C ILE A 357 -3.46 9.40 -7.30
N ALA A 358 -2.78 10.53 -7.17
CA ALA A 358 -3.32 11.75 -6.59
C ALA A 358 -4.22 12.50 -7.60
N ASP A 359 -5.00 13.44 -7.07
CA ASP A 359 -5.77 14.43 -7.84
C ASP A 359 -6.82 13.82 -8.79
N ILE A 360 -7.42 12.68 -8.41
CA ILE A 360 -8.60 12.14 -9.08
C ILE A 360 -9.83 12.96 -8.64
N ASP A 361 -10.47 13.63 -9.58
CA ASP A 361 -11.66 14.46 -9.34
C ASP A 361 -12.91 13.59 -9.13
N THR A 362 -13.11 12.58 -9.98
CA THR A 362 -14.29 11.71 -9.91
C THR A 362 -13.95 10.25 -10.21
N VAL A 363 -14.49 9.34 -9.40
CA VAL A 363 -14.46 7.89 -9.62
C VAL A 363 -15.87 7.40 -9.97
N ILE A 364 -16.00 6.66 -11.06
CA ILE A 364 -17.30 6.21 -11.59
C ILE A 364 -17.32 4.70 -11.63
N ASN A 365 -18.25 4.08 -10.92
CA ASN A 365 -18.57 2.67 -11.09
C ASN A 365 -19.64 2.53 -12.18
N PHE A 366 -19.24 2.21 -13.40
CA PHE A 366 -20.16 2.12 -14.53
C PHE A 366 -20.75 0.71 -14.64
N GLY A 367 -21.93 0.55 -14.05
CA GLY A 367 -22.58 -0.73 -13.81
C GLY A 367 -22.47 -1.14 -12.35
N ILE A 368 -23.17 -2.22 -11.98
CA ILE A 368 -23.11 -2.77 -10.63
C ILE A 368 -21.94 -3.75 -10.60
N PHE A 369 -20.94 -3.45 -9.79
CA PHE A 369 -20.04 -4.50 -9.33
C PHE A 369 -20.84 -5.30 -8.31
N GLU A 370 -21.09 -6.58 -8.59
CA GLU A 370 -21.46 -7.50 -7.52
C GLU A 370 -20.43 -7.32 -6.41
N SER A 371 -20.90 -6.88 -5.25
CA SER A 371 -20.12 -6.88 -4.03
C SER A 371 -19.78 -8.34 -3.75
N LYS A 372 -18.65 -8.83 -4.26
CA LYS A 372 -18.09 -10.11 -3.80
C LYS A 372 -17.69 -10.07 -2.31
N ASP A 373 -17.87 -8.93 -1.66
CA ASP A 373 -17.79 -8.72 -0.21
C ASP A 373 -19.15 -8.91 0.50
N GLU A 374 -20.26 -9.06 -0.23
CA GLU A 374 -21.60 -9.42 0.27
C GLU A 374 -22.12 -10.69 -0.42
N GLY A 375 -21.21 -11.56 -0.83
CA GLY A 375 -21.52 -12.93 -1.24
C GLY A 375 -21.49 -13.93 -0.09
N ILE A 376 -21.95 -13.51 1.11
CA ILE A 376 -22.44 -14.34 2.23
C ILE A 376 -23.46 -13.53 3.02
#